data_AF-A0A2G9TMU0-F1
#
_entry.id   AF-A0A2G9TMU0-F1
#
_cell.length_a   1.000
_cell.length_b   1.000
_cell.length_c   1.000
_cell.angle_alpha   90.00
_cell.angle_beta   90.00
_cell.angle_gamma   90.00
#
_symmetry.space_group_name_H-M   'P 1'
#
loop_
_entity.id
_entity.type
_entity.pdbx_description
1 polymer ?
#
loop_
_entity_poly.entity_id
_entity_poly.type
_entity_poly.pdbx_seq_one_letter_code
_entity_poly.pdbx_strand_id
1 'polypeptide(L)'
;MSGDASVSSGEEEDKDVTEKENILEFEDVVCTEEFYQLPVDRLIELISNEELHVRSEEQVFTAVVQWIKFDLATRQQFLAKLLEHVRFSLCNPKFIVDTISKDELVMTDAACRNFVDEAKDYLLLQSYAHEVPNKQKPRMRPRKRPMCNKVLY
;
A
#
# COMPACT_ATOMS: atom_id res chain seq x y z
N MET A 1 52.66 -29.91 47.73
CA MET A 1 53.25 -28.56 47.70
C MET A 1 53.46 -28.22 46.24
N SER A 2 52.76 -27.30 45.60
CA SER A 2 51.97 -26.14 46.02
C SER A 2 50.95 -25.89 44.88
N GLY A 3 49.72 -25.42 45.07
CA GLY A 3 49.33 -24.25 45.85
C GLY A 3 49.80 -22.99 45.12
N ASP A 4 49.00 -22.38 44.26
CA ASP A 4 48.18 -21.23 44.66
C ASP A 4 47.30 -20.76 43.49
N ALA A 5 46.26 -20.02 43.88
CA ALA A 5 45.18 -19.50 43.08
C ALA A 5 45.64 -18.38 42.14
N SER A 6 44.85 -18.16 41.08
CA SER A 6 44.47 -16.81 40.69
C SER A 6 43.12 -16.87 40.00
N VAL A 7 42.13 -16.37 40.73
CA VAL A 7 40.88 -15.85 40.20
C VAL A 7 41.19 -14.65 39.33
N SER A 8 40.61 -14.59 38.14
CA SER A 8 40.21 -13.35 37.48
C SER A 8 39.06 -13.74 36.56
N SER A 9 37.82 -13.52 36.98
CA SER A 9 37.11 -12.25 36.76
C SER A 9 37.07 -11.93 35.27
N GLY A 10 35.89 -12.20 34.73
CA GLY A 10 35.42 -11.90 33.39
C GLY A 10 33.92 -12.18 33.39
N GLU A 11 33.21 -11.48 34.28
CA GLU A 11 31.82 -11.12 34.00
C GLU A 11 31.85 -10.28 32.72
N GLU A 12 31.60 -10.93 31.58
CA GLU A 12 30.98 -10.24 30.45
C GLU A 12 29.57 -10.82 30.35
N GLU A 13 28.66 -10.12 31.02
CA GLU A 13 27.28 -10.04 30.59
C GLU A 13 27.26 -9.58 29.13
N ASP A 14 27.31 -10.51 28.17
CA ASP A 14 26.67 -10.26 26.88
C ASP A 14 25.16 -10.42 27.10
N LYS A 15 24.59 -9.40 27.75
CA LYS A 15 23.25 -8.93 27.43
C LYS A 15 23.30 -8.34 26.03
N ASP A 16 23.62 -9.14 25.01
CA ASP A 16 23.03 -8.88 23.70
C ASP A 16 21.59 -9.33 23.86
N VAL A 17 20.84 -8.38 24.43
CA VAL A 17 19.41 -8.43 24.63
C VAL A 17 18.86 -9.00 23.34
N THR A 18 18.12 -10.08 23.53
CA THR A 18 17.29 -10.73 22.53
C THR A 18 16.16 -9.79 22.10
N GLU A 19 16.45 -8.51 21.89
CA GLU A 19 15.72 -7.56 21.07
C GLU A 19 16.28 -7.70 19.65
N LYS A 20 16.28 -8.94 19.17
CA LYS A 20 15.69 -9.15 17.85
C LYS A 20 14.22 -8.80 18.03
N GLU A 21 13.97 -7.49 18.08
CA GLU A 21 12.64 -6.94 17.88
C GLU A 21 12.06 -7.72 16.72
N ASN A 22 10.84 -8.16 16.94
CA ASN A 22 10.11 -9.13 16.17
C ASN A 22 9.87 -8.62 14.72
N ILE A 23 10.95 -8.48 13.93
CA ILE A 23 10.94 -8.17 12.50
C ILE A 23 10.61 -9.50 11.80
N LEU A 24 9.46 -10.06 12.14
CA LEU A 24 8.82 -11.03 11.27
C LEU A 24 8.40 -10.24 10.04
N GLU A 25 8.90 -10.64 8.88
CA GLU A 25 8.48 -10.06 7.61
C GLU A 25 6.94 -10.17 7.54
N PHE A 26 6.27 -9.10 7.15
CA PHE A 26 4.80 -9.08 7.14
C PHE A 26 4.21 -10.26 6.34
N GLU A 27 4.92 -10.72 5.31
CA GLU A 27 4.62 -11.92 4.51
C GLU A 27 4.45 -13.20 5.35
N ASP A 28 5.25 -13.36 6.41
CA ASP A 28 5.19 -14.52 7.31
C ASP A 28 4.01 -14.37 8.29
N VAL A 29 3.82 -13.16 8.82
CA VAL A 29 2.73 -12.85 9.75
C VAL A 29 1.36 -13.05 9.11
N VAL A 30 1.15 -12.61 7.86
CA VAL A 30 -0.15 -12.76 7.16
C VAL A 30 -0.54 -14.21 6.87
N CYS A 31 0.43 -15.13 6.90
CA CYS A 31 0.20 -16.56 6.73
C CYS A 31 -0.21 -17.26 8.04
N THR A 32 -0.12 -16.58 9.20
CA THR A 32 -0.47 -17.17 10.50
C THR A 32 -1.96 -17.05 10.79
N GLU A 33 -2.52 -18.04 11.50
CA GLU A 33 -3.92 -17.99 11.97
C GLU A 33 -4.18 -16.82 12.93
N GLU A 34 -3.15 -16.39 13.66
CA GLU A 34 -3.19 -15.24 14.56
C GLU A 34 -3.55 -13.94 13.83
N PHE A 35 -3.07 -13.79 12.58
CA PHE A 35 -3.43 -12.65 11.73
C PHE A 35 -4.92 -12.59 11.42
N TYR A 36 -5.56 -13.72 11.12
CA TYR A 36 -7.00 -13.78 10.83
C TYR A 36 -7.88 -13.51 12.05
N GLN A 37 -7.35 -13.78 13.24
CA GLN A 37 -8.01 -13.55 14.53
C GLN A 37 -7.75 -12.15 15.11
N LEU A 38 -6.79 -11.40 14.58
CA LEU A 38 -6.48 -10.04 15.04
C LEU A 38 -7.71 -9.12 14.88
N PRO A 39 -8.01 -8.27 15.88
CA PRO A 39 -9.07 -7.28 15.79
C PRO A 39 -8.74 -6.20 14.75
N VAL A 40 -9.79 -5.59 14.19
CA VAL A 40 -9.67 -4.58 13.13
C VAL A 40 -8.77 -3.41 13.54
N ASP A 41 -8.84 -2.96 14.78
CA ASP A 41 -8.05 -1.82 15.26
C ASP A 41 -6.55 -2.11 15.15
N ARG A 42 -6.12 -3.34 15.48
CA ARG A 42 -4.72 -3.74 15.36
C ARG A 42 -4.29 -3.88 13.92
N LEU A 43 -5.17 -4.39 13.06
CA LEU A 43 -4.90 -4.44 11.63
C LEU A 43 -4.73 -3.02 11.06
N ILE A 44 -5.58 -2.07 11.48
CA ILE A 44 -5.49 -0.65 11.10
C ILE A 44 -4.17 -0.04 11.59
N GLU A 45 -3.81 -0.21 12.86
CA GLU A 45 -2.52 0.27 13.39
C GLU A 45 -1.34 -0.25 12.57
N LEU A 46 -1.43 -1.51 12.15
CA LEU A 46 -0.37 -2.19 11.43
C LEU A 46 -0.25 -1.71 9.98
N ILE A 47 -1.36 -1.58 9.24
CA ILE A 47 -1.34 -1.04 7.86
C ILE A 47 -1.12 0.47 7.82
N SER A 48 -1.47 1.19 8.90
CA SER A 48 -1.22 2.62 9.01
C SER A 48 0.25 2.91 9.32
N ASN A 49 1.02 1.91 9.76
CA ASN A 49 2.44 2.08 10.03
C ASN A 49 3.24 2.07 8.72
N GLU A 50 3.85 3.20 8.40
CA GLU A 50 4.65 3.38 7.18
C GLU A 50 5.99 2.63 7.22
N GLU A 51 6.46 2.23 8.40
CA GLU A 51 7.70 1.47 8.61
C GLU A 51 7.47 -0.05 8.59
N LEU A 52 6.27 -0.48 8.20
CA LEU A 52 5.97 -1.89 8.01
C LEU A 52 6.91 -2.46 6.93
N HIS A 53 7.66 -3.51 7.27
CA HIS A 53 8.58 -4.16 6.35
C HIS A 53 7.79 -5.06 5.37
N VAL A 54 7.17 -4.42 4.38
CA VAL A 54 6.48 -5.06 3.26
C VAL A 54 7.26 -4.90 1.97
N ARG A 55 7.33 -5.97 1.19
CA ARG A 55 7.99 -5.95 -0.12
C ARG A 55 7.20 -5.14 -1.14
N SER A 56 5.87 -5.18 -1.04
CA SER A 56 4.93 -4.49 -1.93
C SER A 56 3.60 -4.25 -1.22
N GLU A 57 2.97 -3.11 -1.50
CA GLU A 57 1.59 -2.78 -1.08
C GLU A 57 0.55 -3.79 -1.60
N GLU A 58 0.87 -4.52 -2.68
CA GLU A 58 0.05 -5.62 -3.21
C GLU A 58 -0.17 -6.73 -2.16
N GLN A 59 0.81 -6.98 -1.30
CA GLN A 59 0.67 -7.95 -0.21
C GLN A 59 -0.24 -7.44 0.89
N VAL A 60 -0.13 -6.16 1.25
CA VAL A 60 -1.01 -5.52 2.24
C VAL A 60 -2.46 -5.63 1.80
N PHE A 61 -2.73 -5.29 0.52
CA PHE A 61 -4.06 -5.46 -0.05
C PHE A 61 -4.55 -6.92 0.01
N THR A 62 -3.71 -7.86 -0.40
CA THR A 62 -4.07 -9.29 -0.40
C THR A 62 -4.39 -9.78 1.01
N ALA A 63 -3.58 -9.40 2.00
CA ALA A 63 -3.77 -9.74 3.39
C ALA A 63 -5.07 -9.15 3.96
N VAL A 64 -5.37 -7.88 3.67
CA VAL A 64 -6.63 -7.23 4.06
C VAL A 64 -7.83 -7.96 3.46
N VAL A 65 -7.78 -8.30 2.17
CA VAL A 65 -8.86 -9.04 1.50
C VAL A 65 -9.04 -10.43 2.10
N GLN A 66 -7.95 -11.14 2.40
CA GLN A 66 -7.99 -12.45 3.06
C GLN A 66 -8.58 -12.35 4.47
N TRP A 67 -8.19 -11.34 5.25
CA TRP A 67 -8.73 -11.08 6.58
C TRP A 67 -10.24 -10.79 6.55
N ILE A 68 -10.72 -10.09 5.53
CA ILE A 68 -12.15 -9.79 5.34
C ILE A 68 -12.91 -11.02 4.85
N LYS A 69 -12.32 -11.82 3.94
CA LYS A 69 -12.90 -13.09 3.45
C LYS A 69 -13.14 -14.09 4.58
N PHE A 70 -12.39 -14.01 5.68
CA PHE A 70 -12.61 -14.83 6.86
C PHE A 70 -13.96 -14.56 7.55
N ASP A 71 -14.44 -13.30 7.58
CA ASP A 71 -15.75 -12.94 8.14
C ASP A 71 -16.40 -11.80 7.34
N LEU A 72 -16.91 -12.14 6.16
CA LEU A 72 -17.46 -11.15 5.21
C LEU A 72 -18.64 -10.36 5.80
N ALA A 73 -19.49 -11.01 6.59
CA ALA A 73 -20.73 -10.40 7.06
C ALA A 73 -20.49 -9.25 8.04
N THR A 74 -19.49 -9.36 8.92
CA THR A 74 -19.19 -8.32 9.92
C THR A 74 -18.01 -7.44 9.54
N ARG A 75 -17.09 -7.94 8.70
CA ARG A 75 -15.85 -7.22 8.35
C ARG A 75 -15.95 -6.37 7.09
N GLN A 76 -16.94 -6.58 6.23
CA GLN A 76 -17.11 -5.79 5.00
C GLN A 76 -17.22 -4.28 5.28
N GLN A 77 -17.88 -3.88 6.38
CA GLN A 77 -17.98 -2.46 6.77
C GLN A 77 -16.63 -1.81 7.11
N PHE A 78 -15.62 -2.61 7.50
CA PHE A 78 -14.28 -2.11 7.80
C PHE A 78 -13.37 -2.07 6.57
N LEU A 79 -13.78 -2.70 5.45
CA LEU A 79 -13.02 -2.72 4.20
C LEU A 79 -12.63 -1.30 3.77
N ALA A 80 -13.60 -0.39 3.70
CA ALA A 80 -13.35 0.99 3.26
C ALA A 80 -12.32 1.69 4.15
N LYS A 81 -12.42 1.51 5.47
CA LYS A 81 -11.49 2.10 6.44
C LYS A 81 -10.09 1.50 6.32
N LEU A 82 -9.98 0.19 6.07
CA LEU A 82 -8.70 -0.47 5.86
C LEU A 82 -8.05 0.00 4.55
N LEU A 83 -8.82 0.06 3.45
CA LEU A 83 -8.33 0.48 2.15
C LEU A 83 -7.88 1.95 2.11
N GLU A 84 -8.45 2.82 2.94
CA GLU A 84 -8.01 4.22 3.07
C GLU A 84 -6.54 4.33 3.54
N HIS A 85 -6.06 3.38 4.35
CA HIS A 85 -4.67 3.34 4.80
C HIS A 85 -3.73 2.67 3.78
N VAL A 86 -4.26 1.94 2.79
CA VAL A 86 -3.44 1.26 1.77
C VAL A 86 -3.05 2.24 0.67
N ARG A 87 -1.75 2.33 0.38
CA ARG A 87 -1.21 3.29 -0.59
C ARG A 87 -1.27 2.75 -2.02
N PHE A 88 -2.46 2.76 -2.62
CA PHE A 88 -2.64 2.30 -4.00
C PHE A 88 -1.75 3.03 -5.02
N SER A 89 -1.31 4.27 -4.75
CA SER A 89 -0.37 5.01 -5.61
C SER A 89 1.01 4.35 -5.73
N LEU A 90 1.38 3.49 -4.78
CA LEU A 90 2.62 2.72 -4.79
C LEU A 90 2.42 1.30 -5.37
N CYS A 91 1.17 0.86 -5.56
CA CYS A 91 0.86 -0.40 -6.21
C CYS A 91 1.12 -0.33 -7.72
N ASN A 92 1.40 -1.48 -8.32
CA ASN A 92 1.53 -1.57 -9.76
C ASN A 92 0.18 -1.28 -10.45
N PRO A 93 0.10 -0.36 -11.43
CA PRO A 93 -1.13 -0.06 -12.15
C PRO A 93 -1.79 -1.31 -12.75
N LYS A 94 -0.97 -2.29 -13.19
CA LYS A 94 -1.48 -3.56 -13.72
C LYS A 94 -2.24 -4.35 -12.65
N PHE A 95 -1.73 -4.40 -11.42
CA PHE A 95 -2.37 -5.11 -10.31
C PHE A 95 -3.71 -4.45 -9.92
N ILE A 96 -3.75 -3.11 -9.90
CA ILE A 96 -4.98 -2.37 -9.59
C ILE A 96 -6.10 -2.66 -10.61
N VAL A 97 -5.76 -2.71 -11.90
CA VAL A 97 -6.74 -2.97 -12.96
C VAL A 97 -7.09 -4.46 -13.04
N ASP A 98 -6.10 -5.35 -12.91
CA ASP A 98 -6.32 -6.78 -13.14
C ASP A 98 -6.87 -7.52 -11.92
N THR A 99 -6.46 -7.13 -10.71
CA THR A 99 -6.84 -7.80 -9.47
C THR A 99 -7.91 -6.99 -8.73
N ILE A 100 -7.61 -5.74 -8.39
CA ILE A 100 -8.48 -4.93 -7.51
C ILE A 100 -9.80 -4.58 -8.20
N SER A 101 -9.76 -4.22 -9.48
CA SER A 101 -10.98 -3.90 -10.25
C SER A 101 -11.82 -5.13 -10.59
N LYS A 102 -11.28 -6.36 -10.43
CA LYS A 102 -12.03 -7.61 -10.62
C LYS A 102 -12.60 -8.16 -9.32
N ASP A 103 -12.10 -7.72 -8.16
CA ASP A 103 -12.57 -8.21 -6.87
C ASP A 103 -13.95 -7.61 -6.56
N GLU A 104 -14.97 -8.47 -6.51
CA GLU A 104 -16.36 -8.07 -6.30
C GLU A 104 -16.56 -7.36 -4.95
N LEU A 105 -15.73 -7.67 -3.95
CA LEU A 105 -15.79 -7.03 -2.64
C LEU A 105 -15.52 -5.53 -2.73
N VAL A 106 -14.52 -5.16 -3.51
CA VAL A 106 -14.14 -3.76 -3.73
C VAL A 106 -15.14 -3.06 -4.62
N MET A 107 -15.67 -3.75 -5.64
CA MET A 107 -16.68 -3.18 -6.54
C MET A 107 -18.06 -2.98 -5.92
N THR A 108 -18.38 -3.76 -4.87
CA THR A 108 -19.66 -3.66 -4.15
C THR A 108 -19.77 -2.35 -3.37
N ASP A 109 -18.66 -1.90 -2.77
CA ASP A 109 -18.62 -0.71 -1.94
C ASP A 109 -18.23 0.55 -2.75
N ALA A 110 -19.02 1.62 -2.62
CA ALA A 110 -18.78 2.85 -3.35
C ALA A 110 -17.52 3.60 -2.90
N ALA A 111 -17.20 3.59 -1.60
CA ALA A 111 -16.00 4.24 -1.08
C ALA A 111 -14.74 3.53 -1.56
N CYS A 112 -14.77 2.20 -1.56
CA CYS A 112 -13.65 1.38 -2.03
C CYS A 112 -13.34 1.63 -3.52
N ARG A 113 -14.37 1.74 -4.36
CA ARG A 113 -14.22 2.11 -5.78
C ARG A 113 -13.60 3.49 -5.96
N ASN A 114 -14.01 4.48 -5.15
CA ASN A 114 -13.46 5.82 -5.24
C ASN A 114 -11.95 5.85 -4.96
N PHE A 115 -11.47 5.11 -3.95
CA PHE A 115 -10.03 5.01 -3.67
C PHE A 115 -9.25 4.41 -4.85
N VAL A 116 -9.81 3.38 -5.50
CA VAL A 116 -9.20 2.73 -6.66
C VAL A 116 -9.18 3.65 -7.88
N ASP A 117 -10.26 4.38 -8.12
CA ASP A 117 -10.36 5.32 -9.24
C ASP A 117 -9.44 6.53 -9.03
N GLU A 118 -9.33 7.04 -7.80
CA GLU A 118 -8.37 8.09 -7.44
C GLU A 118 -6.92 7.62 -7.67
N ALA A 119 -6.59 6.42 -7.23
CA ALA A 119 -5.26 5.84 -7.46
C ALA A 119 -4.95 5.67 -8.96
N LYS A 120 -5.93 5.18 -9.74
CA LYS A 120 -5.82 5.10 -11.20
C LYS A 120 -5.58 6.47 -11.83
N ASP A 121 -6.36 7.47 -11.44
CA ASP A 121 -6.21 8.83 -11.98
C ASP A 121 -4.83 9.40 -11.64
N TYR A 122 -4.37 9.20 -10.41
CA TYR A 122 -3.02 9.60 -9.98
C TYR A 122 -1.92 8.92 -10.81
N LEU A 123 -2.02 7.61 -11.06
CA LEU A 123 -1.06 6.87 -11.88
C LEU A 123 -1.12 7.28 -13.37
N LEU A 124 -2.31 7.56 -13.89
CA LEU A 124 -2.51 8.10 -15.24
C LEU A 124 -1.88 9.49 -15.36
N LEU A 125 -2.10 10.38 -14.39
CA LEU A 125 -1.50 11.71 -14.31
C LEU A 125 0.04 11.64 -14.20
N GLN A 126 0.59 10.74 -13.38
CA GLN A 126 2.04 10.52 -13.31
C GLN A 126 2.62 10.05 -14.64
N SER A 127 1.90 9.18 -15.37
CA SER A 127 2.31 8.77 -16.72
C SER A 127 2.28 9.96 -17.69
N TYR A 128 1.23 10.79 -17.65
CA TYR A 128 1.09 11.98 -18.48
C TYR A 128 2.15 13.05 -18.19
N ALA A 129 2.56 13.18 -16.93
CA ALA A 129 3.62 14.09 -16.51
C ALA A 129 5.01 13.63 -16.99
N HIS A 130 5.26 12.32 -17.05
CA HIS A 130 6.49 11.77 -17.65
C HIS A 130 6.49 11.86 -19.19
N GLU A 131 5.31 11.90 -19.82
CA GLU A 131 5.12 11.93 -21.28
C GLU A 131 5.17 13.33 -21.91
N VAL A 132 5.61 14.36 -21.19
CA VAL A 132 5.90 15.68 -21.79
C VAL A 132 7.39 15.89 -22.12
N PRO A 133 8.00 15.14 -23.06
CA PRO A 133 8.85 15.79 -24.05
C PRO A 133 7.93 16.45 -25.08
N ASN A 134 7.89 17.78 -25.07
CA ASN A 134 7.36 18.66 -26.12
C ASN A 134 7.33 18.01 -27.52
N LYS A 135 6.25 17.31 -27.87
CA LYS A 135 5.98 16.83 -29.23
C LYS A 135 4.55 17.14 -29.56
N GLN A 136 4.39 18.35 -30.09
CA GLN A 136 3.19 18.93 -30.67
C GLN A 136 2.41 17.92 -31.53
N LYS A 137 1.44 17.21 -30.94
CA LYS A 137 0.50 16.39 -31.69
C LYS A 137 -0.32 17.32 -32.60
N PRO A 138 -0.50 17.03 -33.91
CA PRO A 138 -1.20 17.91 -34.86
C PRO A 138 -2.62 18.30 -34.42
N ARG A 139 -3.26 17.44 -33.62
CA ARG A 139 -4.62 17.60 -33.09
C ARG A 139 -4.75 18.58 -31.91
N MET A 140 -3.64 18.97 -31.28
CA MET A 140 -3.63 19.91 -30.15
C MET A 140 -3.30 21.35 -30.58
N ARG A 141 -3.17 21.59 -31.89
CA ARG A 141 -3.05 22.95 -32.41
C ARG A 141 -4.36 23.71 -32.12
N PRO A 142 -4.31 24.88 -31.46
CA PRO A 142 -5.48 25.72 -31.33
C PRO A 142 -6.09 25.94 -32.70
N ARG A 143 -7.40 25.71 -32.85
CA ARG A 143 -8.11 26.03 -34.10
C ARG A 143 -7.87 27.51 -34.36
N LYS A 144 -7.31 27.86 -35.52
CA LYS A 144 -7.15 29.27 -35.91
C LYS A 144 -8.52 29.93 -35.82
N ARG A 145 -8.62 31.02 -35.05
CA ARG A 145 -9.86 31.80 -35.00
C ARG A 145 -10.16 32.25 -36.43
N PRO A 146 -11.40 32.09 -36.95
CA PRO A 146 -11.76 32.77 -38.17
C PRO A 146 -11.56 34.27 -37.91
N MET A 147 -10.73 34.92 -38.73
CA MET A 147 -10.64 36.37 -38.74
C MET A 147 -12.06 36.86 -39.00
N CYS A 148 -12.69 37.47 -37.99
CA CYS A 148 -13.93 38.18 -38.20
C CYS A 148 -13.60 39.32 -39.18
N ASN A 149 -13.93 39.12 -40.46
CA ASN A 149 -13.87 40.19 -41.43
C ASN A 149 -14.76 41.30 -40.88
N LYS A 150 -14.12 42.39 -40.48
CA LYS A 150 -14.76 43.64 -40.10
C LYS A 150 -15.62 44.02 -41.31
N VAL A 151 -16.93 43.82 -41.21
CA VAL A 151 -17.89 44.39 -42.16
C VAL A 151 -17.78 45.90 -41.92
N LEU A 152 -16.99 46.57 -42.75
CA LEU A 152 -16.99 48.02 -42.82
C LEU A 152 -18.25 48.38 -43.61
N TYR A 153 -19.10 49.17 -42.94
CA TYR A 153 -20.27 49.84 -43.50
C TYR A 153 -19.92 50.69 -44.72
#